data_AF-A0A1B1YZX5-F1
#
_entry.id   AF-A0A1B1YZX5-F1
#
_cell.length_a   1.000
_cell.length_b   1.000
_cell.length_c   1.000
_cell.angle_alpha   90.00
_cell.angle_beta   90.00
_cell.angle_gamma   90.00
#
_symmetry.space_group_name_H-M   'P 1'
#
loop_
_entity.id
_entity.type
_entity.pdbx_description
1 polymer ?
#
loop_
_entity_poly.entity_id
_entity_poly.type
_entity_poly.pdbx_seq_one_letter_code
_entity_poly.pdbx_strand_id
1 'polypeptide(L)'
;MQLHPITVIEITFTVIFLGALFIIAMLIPKTKRKISLYVASSITIIVLAFFLIRPHWINYQVSIKTEQLHAYLEKKYPGEEWKIKRKAGRQYNPHHLDVEFENEKGWFYTYFIKDADNIKQKGYAVLVSEPENSKPKHFQPEDW
;
A
#
# COMPACT_ATOMS: atom_id res chain seq x y z
N MET A 1 -4.28 14.34 15.39
CA MET A 1 -3.78 13.31 14.44
C MET A 1 -2.61 12.58 15.08
N GLN A 2 -2.77 11.32 15.46
CA GLN A 2 -1.63 10.50 15.89
C GLN A 2 -0.90 10.02 14.63
N LEU A 3 0.34 10.47 14.42
CA LEU A 3 1.17 9.99 13.32
C LEU A 3 1.60 8.56 13.63
N HIS A 4 1.46 7.67 12.65
CA HIS A 4 1.91 6.29 12.79
C HIS A 4 3.41 6.26 13.13
N PRO A 5 3.89 5.42 14.08
CA PRO A 5 5.28 5.43 14.52
C PRO A 5 6.30 5.33 13.38
N ILE A 6 6.02 4.47 12.40
CA ILE A 6 6.85 4.34 11.18
C ILE A 6 7.01 5.67 10.43
N THR A 7 5.96 6.49 10.38
CA THR A 7 6.02 7.81 9.74
C THR A 7 6.91 8.77 10.48
N VAL A 8 6.86 8.75 11.82
CA VAL A 8 7.72 9.60 12.66
C VAL A 8 9.19 9.23 12.45
N ILE A 9 9.49 7.93 12.43
CA ILE A 9 10.85 7.42 12.19
C ILE A 9 11.35 7.84 10.81
N GLU A 10 10.56 7.63 9.75
CA GLU A 10 10.93 7.99 8.37
C GLU A 10 11.20 9.50 8.23
N ILE A 11 10.34 10.36 8.81
CA ILE A 11 10.53 11.81 8.81
C ILE A 11 11.81 12.18 9.57
N THR A 12 12.04 11.59 10.75
CA THR A 12 13.21 11.89 11.59
C THR A 12 14.50 11.55 10.86
N PHE A 13 14.60 10.35 10.28
CA PHE A 13 15.74 9.95 9.48
C PHE A 13 15.94 10.84 8.26
N THR A 14 14.85 11.24 7.59
CA THR A 14 14.92 12.14 6.44
C THR A 14 15.49 13.50 6.83
N VAL A 15 15.03 14.09 7.94
CA VAL A 15 15.52 15.38 8.42
C VAL A 15 16.99 15.30 8.82
N ILE A 16 17.40 14.24 9.53
CA ILE A 16 18.80 14.02 9.90
C ILE A 16 19.67 13.86 8.65
N PHE A 17 19.23 13.06 7.69
CA PHE A 17 19.95 12.83 6.44
C PHE A 17 20.14 14.12 5.64
N LEU A 18 19.07 14.90 5.44
CA LEU A 18 19.14 16.17 4.73
C LEU A 18 20.00 17.18 5.49
N GLY A 19 19.87 17.26 6.82
CA GLY A 19 20.71 18.11 7.67
C GLY A 19 22.20 17.77 7.53
N ALA A 20 22.55 16.49 7.61
CA ALA A 20 23.92 16.01 7.40
C ALA A 20 24.44 16.38 6.01
N LEU A 21 23.61 16.27 4.97
CA LEU A 21 23.96 16.62 3.60
C LEU A 21 24.31 18.10 3.47
N PHE A 22 23.55 19.00 4.10
CA PHE A 22 23.88 20.43 4.15
C PHE A 22 25.12 20.75 4.98
N ILE A 23 25.34 20.04 6.10
CA ILE A 23 26.56 20.18 6.90
C ILE A 23 27.79 19.80 6.06
N ILE A 24 27.75 18.65 5.38
CA ILE A 24 28.82 18.21 4.49
C ILE A 24 29.05 19.23 3.37
N ALA A 25 27.97 19.74 2.76
CA ALA A 25 28.07 20.78 1.74
C ALA A 25 28.77 22.06 2.23
N MET A 26 28.59 22.41 3.50
CA MET A 26 29.25 23.56 4.13
C MET A 26 30.73 23.32 4.44
N LEU A 27 31.13 22.09 4.74
CA LEU A 27 32.53 21.71 5.01
C LEU A 27 33.40 21.70 3.73
N ILE A 28 32.78 21.63 2.55
CA ILE A 28 33.49 21.67 1.26
C ILE A 28 34.20 23.04 1.05
N PRO A 29 35.39 23.06 0.40
CA PRO A 29 36.12 24.28 0.09
C PRO A 29 35.26 25.34 -0.60
N LYS A 30 35.51 26.62 -0.28
CA LYS A 30 34.71 27.76 -0.77
C LYS A 30 34.57 27.81 -2.30
N THR A 31 35.57 27.31 -3.03
CA THR A 31 35.57 27.24 -4.51
C THR A 31 34.51 26.29 -5.08
N LYS A 32 34.11 25.24 -4.34
CA LYS A 32 33.12 24.24 -4.77
C LYS A 32 31.84 24.24 -3.93
N ARG A 33 31.83 24.97 -2.81
CA ARG A 33 30.69 25.06 -1.88
C ARG A 33 29.36 25.42 -2.56
N LYS A 34 29.36 26.39 -3.48
CA LYS A 34 28.15 26.79 -4.20
C LYS A 34 27.53 25.61 -4.96
N ILE A 35 28.35 24.87 -5.70
CA ILE A 35 27.91 23.68 -6.45
C ILE A 35 27.37 22.63 -5.49
N SER A 36 28.07 22.37 -4.39
CA SER A 36 27.61 21.41 -3.40
C SER A 36 26.26 21.78 -2.77
N LEU A 37 26.02 23.07 -2.50
CA LEU A 37 24.75 23.54 -1.98
C LEU A 37 23.63 23.38 -3.01
N TYR A 38 23.89 23.66 -4.29
CA TYR A 38 22.90 23.41 -5.35
C TYR A 38 22.53 21.93 -5.46
N VAL A 39 23.51 21.03 -5.36
CA VAL A 39 23.26 19.58 -5.34
C VAL A 39 22.42 19.20 -4.12
N ALA A 40 22.77 19.71 -2.93
CA ALA A 40 22.03 19.45 -1.70
C ALA A 40 20.56 19.92 -1.77
N SER A 41 20.34 21.12 -2.28
CA SER A 41 19.00 21.67 -2.51
C SER A 41 18.22 20.86 -3.53
N SER A 42 18.86 20.42 -4.62
CA SER A 42 18.21 19.61 -5.65
C SER A 42 17.76 18.25 -5.09
N ILE A 43 18.62 17.57 -4.33
CA ILE A 43 18.28 16.32 -3.64
C ILE A 43 17.11 16.54 -2.68
N THR A 44 17.14 17.63 -1.91
CA THR A 44 16.05 17.99 -0.98
C THR A 44 14.71 18.12 -1.71
N ILE A 45 14.68 18.84 -2.84
CA ILE A 45 13.46 19.01 -3.65
C ILE A 45 12.94 17.65 -4.14
N ILE A 46 13.82 16.78 -4.64
CA ILE A 46 13.44 15.45 -5.12
C ILE A 46 12.84 14.61 -3.99
N VAL A 47 13.47 14.61 -2.81
CA VAL A 47 12.97 13.89 -1.64
C VAL A 47 11.60 14.41 -1.21
N LEU A 48 11.41 15.72 -1.14
CA LEU A 48 10.10 16.32 -0.81
C LEU A 48 9.03 15.96 -1.84
N ALA A 49 9.36 16.05 -3.13
CA ALA A 49 8.45 15.67 -4.21
C ALA A 49 8.05 14.19 -4.11
N PHE A 50 8.99 13.30 -3.79
CA PHE A 50 8.69 11.89 -3.55
C PHE A 50 7.66 11.69 -2.43
N PHE A 51 7.83 12.37 -1.29
CA PHE A 51 6.87 12.28 -0.18
C PHE A 51 5.46 12.79 -0.56
N LEU A 52 5.38 13.83 -1.38
CA LEU A 52 4.12 14.39 -1.86
C LEU A 52 3.43 13.49 -2.88
N ILE A 53 4.18 12.92 -3.84
CA ILE A 53 3.63 12.13 -4.94
C ILE A 53 3.23 10.72 -4.49
N ARG A 54 4.01 10.12 -3.57
CA ARG A 54 3.81 8.74 -3.10
C ARG A 54 2.38 8.38 -2.69
N PRO A 55 1.64 9.15 -1.87
CA PRO A 55 0.27 8.79 -1.49
C PRO A 55 -0.67 8.72 -2.71
N HIS A 56 -0.54 9.66 -3.66
CA HIS A 56 -1.35 9.67 -4.88
C HIS A 56 -1.04 8.47 -5.78
N TRP A 57 0.26 8.17 -5.94
CA TRP A 57 0.70 7.00 -6.71
C TRP A 57 0.16 5.69 -6.13
N ILE A 58 0.21 5.52 -4.80
CA ILE A 58 -0.33 4.32 -4.13
C ILE A 58 -1.84 4.19 -4.36
N ASN A 59 -2.59 5.30 -4.25
CA ASN A 59 -4.04 5.26 -4.46
C ASN A 59 -4.39 4.93 -5.91
N TYR A 60 -3.65 5.47 -6.87
CA TYR A 60 -3.82 5.14 -8.28
C TYR A 60 -3.58 3.65 -8.55
N GLN A 61 -2.49 3.08 -8.03
CA GLN A 61 -2.19 1.64 -8.15
C GLN A 61 -3.28 0.76 -7.52
N VAL A 62 -3.83 1.17 -6.38
CA VAL A 62 -4.93 0.45 -5.73
C VAL A 62 -6.22 0.53 -6.54
N SER A 63 -6.50 1.65 -7.19
CA SER A 63 -7.68 1.79 -8.07
C SER A 63 -7.61 0.77 -9.21
N ILE A 64 -6.47 0.72 -9.91
CA ILE A 64 -6.25 -0.24 -11.00
C ILE A 64 -6.44 -1.68 -10.50
N LYS A 65 -5.88 -2.02 -9.33
CA LYS A 65 -5.99 -3.37 -8.77
C LYS A 65 -7.40 -3.72 -8.33
N THR A 66 -8.15 -2.75 -7.83
CA THR A 66 -9.56 -2.91 -7.50
C THR A 66 -10.37 -3.23 -8.76
N GLU A 67 -10.12 -2.53 -9.86
CA GLU A 67 -10.77 -2.81 -11.15
C GLU A 67 -10.39 -4.19 -11.71
N GLN A 68 -9.11 -4.56 -11.66
CA GLN A 68 -8.64 -5.89 -12.05
C GLN A 68 -9.30 -7.00 -11.23
N LEU A 69 -9.38 -6.81 -9.91
CA LEU A 69 -10.05 -7.77 -9.02
C LEU A 69 -11.55 -7.84 -9.30
N HIS A 70 -12.19 -6.71 -9.56
CA HIS A 70 -13.61 -6.67 -9.92
C HIS A 70 -13.88 -7.48 -11.18
N ALA A 71 -13.12 -7.25 -12.25
CA ALA A 71 -13.26 -8.00 -13.50
C ALA A 71 -13.02 -9.51 -13.33
N TYR A 72 -12.04 -9.88 -12.48
CA TYR A 72 -11.78 -11.27 -12.15
C TYR A 72 -12.96 -11.93 -11.41
N LEU A 73 -13.51 -11.26 -10.41
CA LEU A 73 -14.64 -11.78 -9.62
C LEU A 73 -15.90 -11.89 -10.46
N GLU A 74 -16.17 -10.93 -11.33
CA GLU A 74 -17.33 -10.94 -12.25
C GLU A 74 -17.29 -12.14 -13.20
N LYS A 75 -16.10 -12.46 -13.73
CA LYS A 75 -15.91 -13.64 -14.56
C LYS A 75 -16.06 -14.95 -13.78
N LYS A 76 -15.61 -14.97 -12.52
CA LYS A 76 -15.54 -16.18 -11.70
C LYS A 76 -16.85 -16.52 -10.97
N TYR A 77 -17.56 -15.50 -10.52
CA TYR A 77 -18.78 -15.58 -9.73
C TYR A 77 -19.89 -14.74 -10.40
N PRO A 78 -20.35 -15.16 -11.59
CA PRO A 78 -21.32 -14.39 -12.35
C PRO A 78 -22.64 -14.25 -11.58
N GLY A 79 -23.15 -13.03 -11.46
CA GLY A 79 -24.40 -12.73 -10.77
C GLY A 79 -24.28 -12.58 -9.24
N GLU A 80 -23.08 -12.67 -8.69
CA GLU A 80 -22.83 -12.33 -7.29
C GLU A 80 -22.46 -10.85 -7.12
N GLU A 81 -22.79 -10.29 -5.96
CA GLU A 81 -22.37 -8.95 -5.57
C GLU A 81 -21.33 -9.01 -4.45
N TRP A 82 -20.34 -8.12 -4.51
CA TRP A 82 -19.27 -8.06 -3.51
C TRP A 82 -18.87 -6.62 -3.21
N LYS A 83 -18.24 -6.43 -2.06
CA LYS A 83 -17.60 -5.20 -1.63
C LYS A 83 -16.11 -5.42 -1.49
N ILE A 84 -15.32 -4.60 -2.18
CA ILE A 84 -13.86 -4.60 -2.06
C ILE A 84 -13.46 -3.56 -1.02
N LYS A 85 -12.76 -3.99 0.01
CA LYS A 85 -12.22 -3.15 1.07
C LYS A 85 -10.70 -3.25 1.08
N ARG A 86 -10.05 -2.14 1.38
CA ARG A 86 -8.60 -2.09 1.63
C ARG A 86 -8.37 -1.83 3.11
N LYS A 87 -7.50 -2.60 3.74
CA LYS A 87 -6.98 -2.25 5.07
C LYS A 87 -6.16 -0.96 4.96
N ALA A 88 -6.62 0.08 5.64
CA ALA A 88 -5.95 1.37 5.65
C ALA A 88 -4.76 1.35 6.62
N GLY A 89 -3.61 1.85 6.18
CA GLY A 89 -2.40 1.95 7.01
C GLY A 89 -1.13 1.62 6.23
N ARG A 90 0.00 2.17 6.69
CA ARG A 90 1.30 1.97 6.03
C ARG A 90 1.85 0.55 6.13
N GLN A 91 1.38 -0.23 7.09
CA GLN A 91 1.76 -1.64 7.26
C GLN A 91 1.07 -2.56 6.23
N TYR A 92 0.02 -2.09 5.56
CA TYR A 92 -0.76 -2.93 4.65
C TYR A 92 -0.28 -2.80 3.21
N ASN A 93 -0.06 -3.95 2.59
CA ASN A 93 0.40 -4.07 1.22
C ASN A 93 -0.70 -3.59 0.23
N PRO A 94 -0.44 -2.61 -0.65
CA PRO A 94 -1.43 -2.16 -1.65
C PRO A 94 -1.83 -3.24 -2.66
N HIS A 95 -1.10 -4.37 -2.70
CA HIS A 95 -1.45 -5.54 -3.50
C HIS A 95 -2.48 -6.46 -2.82
N HIS A 96 -2.84 -6.22 -1.56
CA HIS A 96 -3.82 -7.02 -0.83
C HIS A 96 -5.15 -6.26 -0.71
N LEU A 97 -6.22 -6.89 -1.20
CA LEU A 97 -7.59 -6.38 -1.11
C LEU A 97 -8.47 -7.44 -0.46
N ASP A 98 -9.34 -7.01 0.44
CA ASP A 98 -10.31 -7.89 1.09
C ASP A 98 -11.63 -7.79 0.34
N VAL A 99 -12.25 -8.94 0.09
CA VAL A 99 -13.52 -9.06 -0.61
C VAL A 99 -14.54 -9.64 0.35
N GLU A 100 -15.68 -8.98 0.47
CA GLU A 100 -16.85 -9.46 1.21
C GLU A 100 -17.98 -9.68 0.21
N PHE A 101 -18.47 -10.91 0.08
CA PHE A 101 -19.59 -11.23 -0.79
C PHE A 101 -20.92 -10.94 -0.06
N GLU A 102 -21.91 -10.37 -0.76
CA GLU A 102 -23.20 -10.01 -0.14
C GLU A 102 -23.99 -11.26 0.32
N ASN A 103 -23.75 -12.41 -0.31
CA ASN A 103 -24.34 -13.71 0.04
C ASN A 103 -23.63 -14.40 1.24
N GLU A 104 -22.56 -13.80 1.76
CA GLU A 104 -21.68 -14.33 2.80
C GLU A 104 -21.08 -13.19 3.65
N LYS A 105 -21.97 -12.41 4.27
CA LYS A 105 -21.60 -11.25 5.10
C LYS A 105 -20.79 -11.68 6.32
N GLY A 106 -19.76 -10.93 6.66
CA GLY A 106 -18.86 -11.25 7.77
C GLY A 106 -17.63 -12.07 7.39
N TRP A 107 -17.60 -12.63 6.17
CA TRP A 107 -16.45 -13.30 5.60
C TRP A 107 -15.65 -12.34 4.72
N PHE A 108 -14.36 -12.22 5.04
CA PHE A 108 -13.43 -11.38 4.30
C PHE A 108 -12.38 -12.26 3.64
N TYR A 109 -12.39 -12.28 2.32
CA TYR A 109 -11.43 -13.02 1.52
C TYR A 109 -10.31 -12.11 1.06
N THR A 110 -9.08 -12.37 1.51
CA THR A 110 -7.92 -11.57 1.11
C THR A 110 -7.36 -12.07 -0.21
N TYR A 111 -7.32 -11.20 -1.21
CA TYR A 111 -6.73 -11.46 -2.52
C TYR A 111 -5.41 -10.70 -2.69
N PHE A 112 -4.41 -11.37 -3.26
CA PHE A 112 -3.17 -10.78 -3.76
C PHE A 112 -3.26 -10.54 -5.27
N ILE A 113 -3.05 -9.29 -5.68
CA ILE A 113 -3.16 -8.85 -7.08
C ILE A 113 -1.78 -8.39 -7.56
N LYS A 114 -1.12 -9.25 -8.33
CA LYS A 114 0.13 -8.85 -9.01
C LYS A 114 -0.20 -8.01 -10.24
N ASP A 115 -1.06 -8.54 -11.10
CA ASP A 115 -1.58 -7.97 -12.35
C ASP A 115 -2.94 -8.63 -12.69
N ALA A 116 -3.54 -8.28 -13.82
CA ALA A 116 -4.87 -8.75 -14.23
C ALA A 116 -4.95 -10.27 -14.41
N ASP A 117 -3.85 -10.92 -14.81
CA ASP A 117 -3.81 -12.36 -15.07
C ASP A 117 -3.35 -13.16 -13.85
N ASN A 118 -2.71 -12.49 -12.88
CA ASN A 118 -2.13 -13.10 -11.68
C ASN A 118 -2.81 -12.59 -10.40
N ILE A 119 -4.02 -13.09 -10.18
CA ILE A 119 -4.83 -12.85 -8.97
C ILE A 119 -4.96 -14.16 -8.19
N LYS A 120 -4.61 -14.14 -6.90
CA LYS A 120 -4.68 -15.32 -6.02
C LYS A 120 -5.33 -14.97 -4.70
N GLN A 121 -6.23 -15.82 -4.21
CA GLN A 121 -6.72 -15.72 -2.84
C GLN A 121 -5.62 -16.23 -1.89
N LYS A 122 -5.33 -15.47 -0.84
CA LYS A 122 -4.30 -15.78 0.17
C LYS A 122 -4.86 -16.29 1.49
N GLY A 123 -6.15 -16.09 1.73
CA GLY A 123 -6.81 -16.54 2.94
C GLY A 123 -8.16 -15.89 3.13
N TYR A 124 -8.75 -16.14 4.30
CA TYR A 124 -9.99 -15.53 4.74
C TYR A 124 -9.93 -15.18 6.22
N ALA A 125 -10.78 -14.25 6.63
CA ALA A 125 -11.03 -13.90 8.03
C ALA A 125 -12.54 -13.83 8.26
N VAL A 126 -12.97 -14.17 9.47
CA VAL A 126 -14.39 -14.19 9.87
C VAL A 126 -14.56 -13.25 11.06
N LEU A 127 -15.64 -12.47 11.06
CA LEU A 127 -16.02 -11.73 12.26
C LEU A 127 -16.57 -12.71 13.30
N VAL A 128 -16.07 -12.61 14.54
CA VAL A 128 -16.27 -13.54 15.67
C VAL A 128 -17.75 -13.83 16.01
N SER A 129 -18.72 -13.13 15.42
CA SER A 129 -20.15 -13.31 15.66
C SER A 129 -20.82 -14.43 14.84
N GLU A 130 -20.12 -15.09 13.90
CA GLU A 130 -20.68 -16.21 13.15
C GLU A 130 -20.48 -17.57 13.86
N PRO A 131 -21.45 -18.49 13.76
CA PRO A 131 -21.35 -19.80 14.40
C PRO A 131 -20.16 -20.57 13.81
N GLU A 132 -19.34 -21.15 14.69
CA GLU A 132 -18.09 -21.89 14.45
C GLU A 132 -18.16 -23.03 13.39
N ASN A 133 -19.34 -23.32 12.85
CA ASN A 133 -19.64 -24.42 11.94
C ASN A 133 -19.98 -24.00 10.49
N SER A 134 -20.00 -22.71 10.14
CA SER A 134 -20.14 -22.30 8.73
C SER A 134 -18.82 -22.44 7.98
N LYS A 135 -18.83 -23.15 6.85
CA LYS A 135 -17.67 -23.26 5.95
C LYS A 135 -17.68 -22.10 4.95
N PRO A 136 -16.51 -21.53 4.62
CA PRO A 136 -16.44 -20.49 3.59
C PRO A 136 -16.88 -21.03 2.24
N LYS A 137 -17.84 -20.37 1.59
CA LYS A 137 -18.32 -20.74 0.26
C LYS A 137 -17.33 -20.40 -0.85
N HIS A 138 -16.62 -19.27 -0.71
CA HIS A 138 -15.74 -18.73 -1.74
C HIS A 138 -14.25 -18.93 -1.43
N PHE A 139 -13.92 -19.79 -0.46
CA PHE A 139 -12.54 -20.13 -0.18
C PHE A 139 -11.95 -21.00 -1.27
N GLN A 140 -10.75 -20.65 -1.69
CA GLN A 140 -9.95 -21.34 -2.69
C GLN A 140 -8.73 -21.90 -1.96
N PRO A 141 -8.66 -23.21 -1.72
CA PRO A 141 -7.45 -23.81 -1.18
C PRO A 141 -6.29 -23.51 -2.15
N GLU A 142 -5.15 -23.04 -1.63
CA GLU A 142 -3.97 -22.86 -2.45
C GLU A 142 -3.45 -24.24 -2.88
N ASP A 143 -3.52 -24.54 -4.18
CA ASP A 143 -2.70 -25.58 -4.79
C ASP A 143 -1.27 -25.03 -4.86
N TRP A 144 -0.38 -25.58 -4.02
CA TRP A 144 1.03 -25.23 -3.90
C TRP A 144 1.89 -25.88 -4.97
#